data_AF-A0A837G8Z3-F1
#
_entry.id   AF-A0A837G8Z3-F1
#
_cell.length_a   1.000
_cell.length_b   1.000
_cell.length_c   1.000
_cell.angle_alpha   90.00
_cell.angle_beta   90.00
_cell.angle_gamma   90.00
#
_symmetry.space_group_name_H-M   'P 1'
#
loop_
_entity.id
_entity.type
_entity.pdbx_description
1 polymer ?
#
loop_
_entity_poly.entity_id
_entity_poly.type
_entity_poly.pdbx_seq_one_letter_code
_entity_poly.pdbx_strand_id
1 'polypeptide(L)'
;MNLKLLAVVPFSIGIVACGGGGDGGSSSSSASSQTRSLQGVAIDGYISGATAFLDINYNGQLDSGEPSAVTNSEGSYRLSLSGSNSDCIDYAPIVVNVPVGAIDADAPNTPISKPYQLVFPPAMTLSSEHEIKSTTPLTTVLWNQIQEDLHESGITSCTALRSAVNTQEKVIQNVKEHDHRIADRYNIAVDKIYGDFIKDDNKELYELAQKMMPAIRQSYSDTKALQLENSGVHQAYIDYYWKYWDEDTKQKVDKWYKVKTVLTETKLVHTEYEVLEDLKTEVLLTRHTERNTKKKAGFDYTKNASLWINEDNASYSCYITESIEQLVQPNSLKTYRVSNSSSTQELDWDSCKNNNVGSNFTQSLEVTVVNNYRDGMLRAQHIFSYHPGPKYPEWVNIEQKIDSFSRSTLDQLSYISSDFNDDSDYGAHTWVRSKSSQVAVTPYKFDGISISRNAIGDWWKNTYYHNGTSSLECSLDKGKTWSKCK
;
A
#
# COMPACT_ATOMS: atom_id res chain seq x y z
N MET A 1 -0.15 7.98 -6.52
CA MET A 1 -0.93 8.72 -7.54
C MET A 1 -1.07 10.15 -7.06
N ASN A 2 -0.36 11.10 -7.68
CA ASN A 2 -0.30 12.50 -7.23
C ASN A 2 -1.64 13.20 -7.45
N LEU A 3 -2.44 13.37 -6.39
CA LEU A 3 -3.58 14.29 -6.40
C LEU A 3 -3.03 15.73 -6.42
N LYS A 4 -3.02 16.35 -7.60
CA LYS A 4 -2.93 17.81 -7.68
C LYS A 4 -4.31 18.38 -7.34
N LEU A 5 -4.50 18.80 -6.09
CA LEU A 5 -5.62 19.69 -5.73
C LEU A 5 -5.44 21.01 -6.48
N LEU A 6 -6.26 21.24 -7.50
CA LEU A 6 -6.46 22.56 -8.07
C LEU A 6 -7.33 23.36 -7.11
N ALA A 7 -6.71 24.37 -6.48
CA ALA A 7 -7.35 25.35 -5.64
C ALA A 7 -8.52 26.02 -6.40
N VAL A 8 -9.73 25.84 -5.88
CA VAL A 8 -10.91 26.61 -6.28
C VAL A 8 -10.80 27.96 -5.58
N VAL A 9 -10.49 29.01 -6.33
CA VAL A 9 -10.56 30.40 -5.86
C VAL A 9 -12.04 30.82 -5.85
N PRO A 10 -12.66 31.14 -4.71
CA PRO A 10 -14.00 31.69 -4.69
C PRO A 10 -13.95 33.19 -5.02
N PHE A 11 -14.49 33.55 -6.17
CA PHE A 11 -14.77 34.92 -6.57
C PHE A 11 -15.93 35.46 -5.72
N SER A 12 -15.61 36.24 -4.69
CA SER A 12 -16.61 36.90 -3.83
C SER A 12 -16.97 38.27 -4.40
N ILE A 13 -18.19 38.40 -4.93
CA ILE A 13 -18.80 39.68 -5.30
C ILE A 13 -19.56 40.22 -4.07
N GLY A 14 -19.36 41.52 -3.81
CA GLY A 14 -19.54 42.18 -2.52
C GLY A 14 -20.96 42.33 -1.98
N ILE A 15 -21.00 42.57 -0.67
CA ILE A 15 -22.13 43.08 0.10
C ILE A 15 -21.83 44.54 0.44
N VAL A 16 -22.67 45.46 -0.03
CA VAL A 16 -22.79 46.80 0.55
C VAL A 16 -24.03 46.77 1.42
N ALA A 17 -23.82 46.77 2.74
CA ALA A 17 -24.85 47.11 3.70
C ALA A 17 -24.23 48.01 4.77
N CYS A 18 -24.74 49.23 4.80
CA CYS A 18 -24.45 50.30 5.73
C CYS A 18 -25.13 50.02 7.09
N GLY A 19 -24.49 50.37 8.21
CA GLY A 19 -25.21 50.59 9.47
C GLY A 19 -24.42 50.41 10.75
N GLY A 20 -24.20 51.52 11.46
CA GLY A 20 -24.24 51.58 12.92
C GLY A 20 -22.90 51.54 13.66
N GLY A 21 -22.52 52.67 14.25
CA GLY A 21 -21.35 52.80 15.14
C GLY A 21 -21.65 52.58 16.62
N GLY A 22 -20.63 52.80 17.45
CA GLY A 22 -20.78 53.07 18.88
C GLY A 22 -19.96 52.18 19.82
N ASP A 23 -19.06 52.84 20.55
CA ASP A 23 -18.51 52.54 21.87
C ASP A 23 -17.35 51.55 22.05
N GLY A 24 -16.31 52.12 22.67
CA GLY A 24 -15.11 51.46 23.12
C GLY A 24 -15.32 50.65 24.39
N GLY A 25 -14.57 49.56 24.46
CA GLY A 25 -14.39 48.75 25.63
C GLY A 25 -13.21 47.82 25.38
N SER A 26 -12.06 48.16 25.97
CA SER A 26 -10.91 47.27 26.03
C SER A 26 -11.28 46.01 26.81
N SER A 27 -11.72 44.97 26.12
CA SER A 27 -11.77 43.62 26.66
C SER A 27 -10.59 42.86 26.08
N SER A 28 -9.55 42.72 26.89
CA SER A 28 -8.54 41.69 26.74
C SER A 28 -9.26 40.34 26.67
N SER A 29 -9.47 39.82 25.46
CA SER A 29 -9.91 38.45 25.26
C SER A 29 -8.76 37.55 25.73
N SER A 30 -8.84 37.08 26.98
CA SER A 30 -8.06 35.96 27.45
C SER A 30 -8.30 34.81 26.48
N ALA A 31 -7.28 34.49 25.68
CA ALA A 31 -7.30 33.34 24.80
C ALA A 31 -7.61 32.12 25.67
N SER A 32 -8.78 31.49 25.45
CA SER A 32 -9.09 30.21 26.08
C SER A 32 -7.99 29.24 25.65
N SER A 33 -7.13 28.85 26.59
CA SER A 33 -6.08 27.88 26.32
C SER A 33 -6.76 26.58 25.91
N GLN A 34 -6.67 26.22 24.62
CA GLN A 34 -7.19 24.96 24.14
C GLN A 34 -6.52 23.84 24.93
N THR A 35 -7.32 23.07 25.67
CA THR A 35 -6.84 21.91 26.41
C THR A 35 -7.16 20.69 25.57
N ARG A 36 -6.14 20.01 25.06
CA ARG A 36 -6.26 18.71 24.38
C ARG A 36 -5.77 17.61 25.31
N SER A 37 -6.26 16.40 25.16
CA SER A 37 -5.72 15.24 25.88
C SER A 37 -5.40 14.11 24.92
N LEU A 38 -4.33 13.38 25.20
CA LEU A 38 -3.95 12.17 24.49
C LEU A 38 -3.93 10.99 25.48
N GLN A 39 -4.41 9.85 25.02
CA GLN A 39 -4.40 8.60 25.78
C GLN A 39 -3.50 7.60 25.07
N GLY A 40 -2.78 6.79 25.84
CA GLY A 40 -1.98 5.72 25.29
C GLY A 40 -1.72 4.61 26.30
N VAL A 41 -1.12 3.54 25.80
CA VAL A 41 -0.75 2.35 26.58
C VAL A 41 0.66 1.95 26.17
N ALA A 42 1.52 1.68 27.15
CA ALA A 42 2.86 1.15 26.93
C ALA A 42 2.84 -0.38 26.94
N ILE A 43 3.27 -1.01 25.85
CA ILE A 43 3.10 -2.45 25.61
C ILE A 43 4.40 -3.10 25.10
N ASP A 44 5.02 -3.86 25.98
CA ASP A 44 6.09 -4.84 25.79
C ASP A 44 5.87 -5.90 26.89
N GLY A 45 4.64 -6.44 26.91
CA GLY A 45 3.88 -6.65 28.15
C GLY A 45 3.38 -5.32 28.75
N TYR A 46 2.24 -5.26 29.43
CA TYR A 46 1.80 -3.97 29.99
C TYR A 46 2.84 -3.43 30.97
N ILE A 47 3.38 -2.24 30.67
CA ILE A 47 4.50 -1.66 31.44
C ILE A 47 3.98 -0.73 32.52
N SER A 48 4.16 -1.10 33.79
CA SER A 48 3.79 -0.29 34.96
C SER A 48 4.98 0.45 35.55
N GLY A 49 4.77 1.71 35.96
CA GLY A 49 5.79 2.54 36.61
C GLY A 49 6.77 3.22 35.65
N ALA A 50 6.44 3.29 34.35
CA ALA A 50 7.19 4.04 33.34
C ALA A 50 6.69 5.48 33.21
N THR A 51 7.52 6.38 32.69
CA THR A 51 7.15 7.78 32.47
C THR A 51 6.92 8.02 30.98
N ALA A 52 5.67 8.27 30.59
CA ALA A 52 5.28 8.67 29.24
C ALA A 52 5.28 10.19 29.11
N PHE A 53 5.78 10.73 28.00
CA PHE A 53 5.79 12.17 27.73
C PHE A 53 5.72 12.49 26.23
N LEU A 54 5.25 13.69 25.91
CA LEU A 54 5.27 14.20 24.53
C LEU A 54 6.62 14.88 24.26
N ASP A 55 7.44 14.29 23.39
CA ASP A 55 8.79 14.78 23.07
C ASP A 55 8.71 15.83 21.95
N ILE A 56 8.71 17.10 22.36
CA ILE A 56 8.43 18.27 21.51
C ILE A 56 9.65 18.61 20.64
N ASN A 57 10.85 18.33 21.12
CA ASN A 57 12.13 18.69 20.48
C ASN A 57 12.92 17.49 19.94
N TYR A 58 12.30 16.31 19.92
CA TYR A 58 12.81 15.09 19.31
C TYR A 58 14.18 14.67 19.87
N ASN A 59 14.43 14.91 21.16
CA ASN A 59 15.69 14.52 21.80
C ASN A 59 15.58 13.22 22.61
N GLY A 60 14.37 12.66 22.73
CA GLY A 60 14.10 11.45 23.51
C GLY A 60 14.25 11.62 25.02
N GLN A 61 14.35 12.84 25.53
CA GLN A 61 14.52 13.17 26.94
C GLN A 61 13.34 13.98 27.44
N LEU A 62 12.88 13.67 28.66
CA LEU A 62 11.82 14.45 29.28
C LEU A 62 12.36 15.82 29.69
N ASP A 63 11.98 16.85 28.95
CA ASP A 63 12.42 18.21 29.20
C ASP A 63 11.42 19.04 30.02
N SER A 64 11.91 20.14 30.58
CA SER A 64 11.08 21.08 31.32
C SER A 64 9.99 21.68 30.41
N GLY A 65 8.74 21.44 30.76
CA GLY A 65 7.57 21.97 30.04
C GLY A 65 6.89 20.95 29.13
N GLU A 66 7.45 19.75 28.99
CA GLU A 66 6.80 18.67 28.25
C GLU A 66 5.72 17.96 29.09
N PRO A 67 4.52 17.76 28.53
CA PRO A 67 3.46 17.02 29.22
C PRO A 67 3.90 15.57 29.47
N SER A 68 3.76 15.09 30.70
CA SER A 68 4.13 13.73 31.09
C SER A 68 3.12 13.10 32.05
N ALA A 69 3.15 11.77 32.13
CA ALA A 69 2.35 10.95 33.04
C ALA A 69 3.08 9.64 33.37
N VAL A 70 2.75 9.03 34.50
CA VAL A 70 3.26 7.69 34.87
C VAL A 70 2.26 6.62 34.43
N THR A 71 2.74 5.51 33.89
CA THR A 71 1.91 4.38 33.48
C THR A 71 1.35 3.62 34.69
N ASN A 72 0.08 3.24 34.62
CA ASN A 72 -0.58 2.45 35.67
C ASN A 72 -0.27 0.94 35.54
N SER A 73 -0.96 0.08 36.29
CA SER A 73 -0.78 -1.39 36.24
C SER A 73 -1.20 -2.02 34.91
N GLU A 74 -2.00 -1.33 34.11
CA GLU A 74 -2.46 -1.73 32.78
C GLU A 74 -1.66 -1.00 31.67
N GLY A 75 -0.49 -0.46 32.00
CA GLY A 75 0.36 0.30 31.07
C GLY A 75 -0.22 1.62 30.58
N SER A 76 -1.41 2.00 31.03
CA SER A 76 -2.18 3.13 30.52
C SER A 76 -1.67 4.45 31.10
N TYR A 77 -1.71 5.50 30.26
CA TYR A 77 -1.35 6.86 30.62
C TYR A 77 -2.23 7.89 29.89
N ARG A 78 -2.32 9.09 30.45
CA ARG A 78 -3.04 10.22 29.85
C ARG A 78 -2.25 11.51 29.95
N LEU A 79 -1.92 12.09 28.81
CA LEU A 79 -1.25 13.38 28.71
C LEU A 79 -2.31 14.49 28.57
N SER A 80 -2.24 15.49 29.43
CA SER A 80 -3.08 16.69 29.33
C SER A 80 -2.23 17.84 28.81
N LEU A 81 -2.63 18.43 27.69
CA LEU A 81 -1.86 19.43 26.96
C LEU A 81 -2.62 20.75 26.98
N SER A 82 -1.92 21.84 27.29
CA SER A 82 -2.44 23.20 27.28
C SER A 82 -1.46 24.15 26.60
N GLY A 83 -1.96 25.25 26.05
CA GLY A 83 -1.11 26.29 25.45
C GLY A 83 -0.37 25.79 24.22
N SER A 84 0.88 26.19 24.04
CA SER A 84 1.70 25.82 22.86
C SER A 84 1.96 24.31 22.71
N ASN A 85 1.72 23.50 23.74
CA ASN A 85 1.90 22.05 23.65
C ASN A 85 0.74 21.37 22.91
N SER A 86 -0.48 21.92 22.98
CA SER A 86 -1.63 21.36 22.25
C SER A 86 -1.47 21.43 20.73
N ASP A 87 -0.64 22.35 20.27
CA ASP A 87 -0.29 22.58 18.87
C ASP A 87 0.62 21.49 18.29
N CYS A 88 1.33 20.75 19.14
CA CYS A 88 2.31 19.73 18.76
C CYS A 88 1.82 18.30 18.93
N ILE A 89 0.63 18.09 19.48
CA ILE A 89 0.09 16.75 19.80
C ILE A 89 0.01 15.80 18.59
N ASP A 90 -0.21 16.33 17.38
CA ASP A 90 -0.29 15.53 16.15
C ASP A 90 1.10 15.34 15.51
N TYR A 91 2.08 16.16 15.92
CA TYR A 91 3.41 16.32 15.31
C TYR A 91 4.56 15.77 16.15
N ALA A 92 4.38 15.61 17.45
CA ALA A 92 5.41 15.08 18.35
C ALA A 92 5.22 13.59 18.63
N PRO A 93 6.31 12.81 18.71
CA PRO A 93 6.25 11.44 19.22
C PRO A 93 5.93 11.42 20.71
N ILE A 94 5.43 10.27 21.17
CA ILE A 94 5.27 9.98 22.60
C ILE A 94 6.38 9.03 22.99
N VAL A 95 7.20 9.43 23.96
CA VAL A 95 8.28 8.60 24.48
C VAL A 95 7.88 8.06 25.84
N VAL A 96 8.09 6.76 26.06
CA VAL A 96 7.87 6.08 27.33
C VAL A 96 9.23 5.63 27.85
N ASN A 97 9.73 6.33 28.87
CA ASN A 97 10.93 5.95 29.59
C ASN A 97 10.59 4.83 30.57
N VAL A 98 11.12 3.63 30.32
CA VAL A 98 10.98 2.47 31.20
C VAL A 98 12.20 2.40 32.13
N PRO A 99 12.08 2.76 33.42
CA PRO A 99 13.20 2.78 34.35
C PRO A 99 13.51 1.39 34.90
N VAL A 100 14.66 1.26 35.56
CA VAL A 100 14.93 0.13 36.44
C VAL A 100 13.88 0.08 37.55
N GLY A 101 13.29 -1.09 37.79
CA GLY A 101 12.24 -1.28 38.78
C GLY A 101 10.81 -1.15 38.24
N ALA A 102 10.62 -0.77 36.96
CA ALA A 102 9.33 -0.92 36.29
C ALA A 102 8.92 -2.40 36.23
N ILE A 103 7.62 -2.66 36.11
CA ILE A 103 7.07 -4.02 36.02
C ILE A 103 6.52 -4.23 34.63
N ASP A 104 6.97 -5.31 34.00
CA ASP A 104 6.42 -5.86 32.77
C ASP A 104 5.45 -6.99 33.13
N ALA A 105 4.22 -6.91 32.61
CA ALA A 105 3.17 -7.89 32.87
C ALA A 105 3.49 -9.30 32.33
N ASP A 106 4.40 -9.45 31.37
CA ASP A 106 4.87 -10.75 30.90
C ASP A 106 5.79 -11.42 31.94
N ALA A 107 6.43 -10.63 32.81
CA ALA A 107 7.30 -11.08 33.88
C ALA A 107 7.00 -10.35 35.21
N PRO A 108 5.80 -10.52 35.81
CA PRO A 108 5.31 -9.67 36.90
C PRO A 108 6.12 -9.78 38.20
N ASN A 109 6.92 -10.83 38.34
CA ASN A 109 7.79 -11.07 39.50
C ASN A 109 9.25 -10.66 39.26
N THR A 110 9.58 -10.13 38.08
CA THR A 110 10.94 -9.78 37.67
C THR A 110 10.96 -8.32 37.22
N PRO A 111 11.32 -7.37 38.09
CA PRO A 111 11.40 -5.98 37.71
C PRO A 111 12.43 -5.75 36.60
N ILE A 112 12.18 -4.75 35.74
CA ILE A 112 13.07 -4.34 34.68
C ILE A 112 14.45 -3.98 35.26
N SER A 113 15.49 -4.62 34.73
CA SER A 113 16.87 -4.49 35.22
C SER A 113 17.74 -3.54 34.38
N LYS A 114 17.33 -3.24 33.15
CA LYS A 114 17.98 -2.29 32.26
C LYS A 114 16.93 -1.32 31.71
N PRO A 115 17.13 -0.01 31.83
CA PRO A 115 16.17 0.93 31.31
C PRO A 115 16.17 0.91 29.78
N TYR A 116 15.01 1.19 29.19
CA TYR A 116 14.83 1.31 27.75
C TYR A 116 13.69 2.30 27.45
N GLN A 117 13.48 2.58 26.17
CA GLN A 117 12.43 3.48 25.72
C GLN A 117 11.52 2.78 24.71
N LEU A 118 10.22 3.06 24.83
CA LEU A 118 9.25 2.79 23.78
C LEU A 118 8.79 4.13 23.20
N VAL A 119 8.56 4.18 21.89
CA VAL A 119 8.15 5.40 21.21
C VAL A 119 6.96 5.14 20.30
N PHE A 120 5.96 6.01 20.40
CA PHE A 120 4.87 6.09 19.44
C PHE A 120 5.15 7.26 18.51
N PRO A 121 5.14 7.07 17.18
CA PRO A 121 5.42 8.15 16.25
C PRO A 121 4.31 9.22 16.32
N PRO A 122 4.54 10.43 15.80
CA PRO A 122 3.51 11.47 15.72
C PRO A 122 2.20 10.94 15.16
N ALA A 123 1.07 11.31 15.76
CA ALA A 123 -0.22 10.72 15.41
C ALA A 123 -0.60 10.88 13.93
N MET A 124 -0.02 11.86 13.21
CA MET A 124 -0.22 12.01 11.77
C MET A 124 0.37 10.86 10.93
N THR A 125 1.40 10.16 11.42
CA THR A 125 2.22 9.28 10.58
C THR A 125 1.61 7.89 10.42
N LEU A 126 0.86 7.43 11.41
CA LEU A 126 0.22 6.12 11.38
C LEU A 126 -1.16 6.19 10.75
N SER A 127 -1.46 5.17 9.94
CA SER A 127 -2.77 4.96 9.34
C SER A 127 -3.85 4.50 10.35
N SER A 128 -3.49 4.34 11.64
CA SER A 128 -4.35 3.81 12.70
C SER A 128 -5.34 4.85 13.22
N GLU A 129 -6.62 4.47 13.29
CA GLU A 129 -7.71 5.31 13.80
C GLU A 129 -7.91 5.19 15.30
N HIS A 130 -7.06 4.43 16.00
CA HIS A 130 -7.23 4.23 17.44
C HIS A 130 -7.03 5.55 18.21
N GLU A 131 -8.03 5.90 19.02
CA GLU A 131 -7.96 7.03 19.95
C GLU A 131 -6.86 6.81 21.01
N ILE A 132 -6.65 5.54 21.38
CA ILE A 132 -5.61 5.10 22.30
C ILE A 132 -4.35 4.77 21.49
N LYS A 133 -3.23 5.39 21.84
CA LYS A 133 -1.94 5.19 21.18
C LYS A 133 -1.17 4.04 21.84
N SER A 134 -1.07 2.90 21.16
CA SER A 134 -0.31 1.74 21.61
C SER A 134 1.18 1.96 21.35
N THR A 135 1.93 2.35 22.39
CA THR A 135 3.38 2.56 22.33
C THR A 135 4.08 1.23 22.55
N THR A 136 4.66 0.66 21.51
CA THR A 136 5.21 -0.70 21.50
C THR A 136 6.63 -0.74 20.92
N PRO A 137 7.38 -1.85 21.06
CA PRO A 137 8.65 -2.02 20.36
C PRO A 137 8.51 -1.80 18.84
N LEU A 138 7.36 -2.12 18.27
CA LEU A 138 7.07 -1.95 16.85
C LEU A 138 6.97 -0.49 16.43
N THR A 139 6.16 0.30 17.16
CA THR A 139 6.02 1.74 16.87
C THR A 139 7.34 2.47 17.09
N THR A 140 8.17 1.95 18.01
CA THR A 140 9.51 2.49 18.32
C THR A 140 10.45 2.35 17.13
N VAL A 141 10.52 1.17 16.53
CA VAL A 141 11.38 0.90 15.38
C VAL A 141 10.97 1.75 14.18
N LEU A 142 9.67 1.89 13.93
CA LEU A 142 9.16 2.76 12.87
C LEU A 142 9.57 4.22 13.11
N TRP A 143 9.36 4.74 14.32
CA TRP A 143 9.69 6.13 14.62
C TRP A 143 11.19 6.41 14.53
N ASN A 144 12.05 5.55 15.06
CA ASN A 144 13.50 5.75 15.02
C ASN A 144 14.00 6.01 13.59
N GLN A 145 13.45 5.27 12.63
CA GLN A 145 13.82 5.41 11.23
C GLN A 145 13.29 6.72 10.61
N ILE A 146 12.05 7.11 10.92
CA ILE A 146 11.47 8.38 10.47
C ILE A 146 12.22 9.56 11.09
N GLN A 147 12.54 9.49 12.38
CA GLN A 147 13.22 10.57 13.12
C GLN A 147 14.62 10.82 12.58
N GLU A 148 15.38 9.76 12.29
CA GLU A 148 16.69 9.87 11.65
C GLU A 148 16.61 10.66 10.33
N ASP A 149 15.63 10.34 9.48
CA ASP A 149 15.40 11.06 8.21
C ASP A 149 15.02 12.53 8.41
N LEU A 150 14.18 12.80 9.40
CA LEU A 150 13.77 14.16 9.74
C LEU A 150 14.97 14.97 10.22
N HIS A 151 15.82 14.39 11.08
CA HIS A 151 17.03 15.03 11.59
C HIS A 151 18.04 15.32 10.46
N GLU A 152 18.26 14.38 9.53
CA GLU A 152 19.08 14.60 8.33
C GLU A 152 18.55 15.77 7.47
N SER A 153 17.23 15.96 7.47
CA SER A 153 16.56 17.06 6.77
C SER A 153 16.49 18.37 7.60
N GLY A 154 17.12 18.41 8.77
CA GLY A 154 17.13 19.56 9.68
C GLY A 154 15.82 19.76 10.46
N ILE A 155 14.91 18.79 10.45
CA ILE A 155 13.64 18.81 11.18
C ILE A 155 13.83 18.11 12.52
N THR A 156 14.09 18.88 13.56
CA THR A 156 14.41 18.36 14.92
C THR A 156 13.37 18.76 15.96
N SER A 157 12.14 19.08 15.57
CA SER A 157 11.06 19.40 16.54
C SER A 157 9.69 19.31 15.90
N CYS A 158 8.67 19.21 16.75
CA CYS A 158 7.27 19.24 16.32
C CYS A 158 6.91 20.52 15.55
N THR A 159 7.47 21.66 15.94
CA THR A 159 7.19 22.95 15.29
C THR A 159 7.83 23.00 13.90
N ALA A 160 9.05 22.47 13.77
CA ALA A 160 9.71 22.34 12.48
C ALA A 160 8.93 21.39 11.55
N LEU A 161 8.52 20.22 12.04
CA LEU A 161 7.74 19.26 11.26
C LEU A 161 6.40 19.87 10.85
N ARG A 162 5.67 20.52 11.77
CA ARG A 162 4.40 21.21 11.50
C ARG A 162 4.49 22.26 10.40
N SER A 163 5.61 22.93 10.29
CA SER A 163 5.83 23.96 9.25
C SER A 163 6.25 23.34 7.91
N ALA A 164 6.79 22.11 7.91
CA ALA A 164 7.30 21.40 6.74
C ALA A 164 6.23 20.55 6.05
N VAL A 165 5.15 21.17 5.53
CA VAL A 165 3.99 20.47 4.93
C VAL A 165 4.39 19.45 3.86
N ASN A 166 5.31 19.81 2.95
CA ASN A 166 5.78 18.88 1.92
C ASN A 166 6.51 17.65 2.50
N THR A 167 7.18 17.81 3.65
CA THR A 167 7.83 16.69 4.34
C THR A 167 6.77 15.82 5.03
N GLN A 168 5.77 16.43 5.66
CA GLN A 168 4.65 15.70 6.27
C GLN A 168 3.98 14.80 5.22
N GLU A 169 3.61 15.36 4.06
CA GLU A 169 2.96 14.61 2.97
C GLU A 169 3.81 13.43 2.51
N LYS A 170 5.13 13.62 2.36
CA LYS A 170 6.06 12.55 1.98
C LYS A 170 6.14 11.45 3.03
N VAL A 171 6.28 11.81 4.31
CA VAL A 171 6.34 10.84 5.41
C VAL A 171 5.04 10.04 5.48
N ILE A 172 3.89 10.72 5.47
CA ILE A 172 2.57 10.09 5.51
C ILE A 172 2.39 9.15 4.32
N GLN A 173 2.74 9.58 3.11
CA GLN A 173 2.59 8.76 1.92
C GLN A 173 3.50 7.52 1.96
N ASN A 174 4.76 7.67 2.39
CA ASN A 174 5.71 6.57 2.47
C ASN A 174 5.28 5.53 3.51
N VAL A 175 4.85 5.96 4.70
CA VAL A 175 4.35 5.06 5.74
C VAL A 175 3.08 4.36 5.24
N LYS A 176 2.10 5.11 4.71
CA LYS A 176 0.85 4.53 4.20
C LYS A 176 1.06 3.51 3.09
N GLU A 177 1.98 3.78 2.15
CA GLU A 177 2.29 2.83 1.08
C GLU A 177 2.97 1.58 1.63
N HIS A 178 3.86 1.70 2.62
CA HIS A 178 4.50 0.55 3.25
C HIS A 178 3.50 -0.28 4.06
N ASP A 179 2.68 0.37 4.89
CA ASP A 179 1.57 -0.21 5.64
C ASP A 179 0.66 -1.03 4.71
N HIS A 180 0.23 -0.45 3.60
CA HIS A 180 -0.65 -1.12 2.65
C HIS A 180 0.02 -2.36 2.04
N ARG A 181 1.33 -2.34 1.76
CA ARG A 181 2.05 -3.51 1.23
C ARG A 181 2.19 -4.62 2.26
N ILE A 182 2.37 -4.28 3.53
CA ILE A 182 2.35 -5.26 4.63
C ILE A 182 0.94 -5.88 4.73
N ALA A 183 -0.10 -5.05 4.77
CA ALA A 183 -1.47 -5.53 4.88
C ALA A 183 -1.88 -6.43 3.72
N ASP A 184 -1.53 -6.05 2.48
CA ASP A 184 -1.81 -6.84 1.29
C ASP A 184 -1.10 -8.20 1.34
N ARG A 185 0.17 -8.20 1.76
CA ARG A 185 0.99 -9.41 1.79
C ARG A 185 0.54 -10.43 2.82
N TYR A 186 0.27 -9.98 4.04
CA TYR A 186 -0.07 -10.88 5.15
C TYR A 186 -1.58 -11.03 5.33
N ASN A 187 -2.38 -10.24 4.61
CA ASN A 187 -3.81 -10.09 4.79
C ASN A 187 -4.20 -9.75 6.25
N ILE A 188 -3.41 -8.89 6.89
CA ILE A 188 -3.59 -8.42 8.27
C ILE A 188 -3.65 -6.90 8.24
N ALA A 189 -4.72 -6.32 8.78
CA ALA A 189 -4.88 -4.89 8.82
C ALA A 189 -3.80 -4.24 9.73
N VAL A 190 -3.25 -3.12 9.28
CA VAL A 190 -2.10 -2.48 9.96
C VAL A 190 -2.45 -1.92 11.35
N ASP A 191 -3.71 -1.54 11.56
CA ASP A 191 -4.21 -1.16 12.88
C ASP A 191 -4.10 -2.30 13.91
N LYS A 192 -4.21 -3.56 13.46
CA LYS A 192 -3.95 -4.75 14.28
C LYS A 192 -2.48 -4.97 14.54
N ILE A 193 -1.62 -4.66 13.56
CA ILE A 193 -0.16 -4.79 13.69
C ILE A 193 0.38 -3.78 14.73
N TYR A 194 -0.07 -2.52 14.68
CA TYR A 194 0.31 -1.47 15.64
C TYR A 194 -0.64 -1.37 16.85
N GLY A 195 -1.54 -2.35 17.03
CA GLY A 195 -2.60 -2.32 18.03
C GLY A 195 -2.15 -2.77 19.43
N ASP A 196 -3.12 -2.83 20.34
CA ASP A 196 -2.96 -3.48 21.64
C ASP A 196 -3.15 -5.00 21.49
N PHE A 197 -2.05 -5.71 21.24
CA PHE A 197 -2.04 -7.15 21.03
C PHE A 197 -2.38 -7.96 22.30
N ILE A 198 -2.21 -7.38 23.49
CA ILE A 198 -2.56 -8.02 24.76
C ILE A 198 -4.07 -8.02 24.92
N LYS A 199 -4.70 -6.86 24.69
CA LYS A 199 -6.16 -6.72 24.77
C LYS A 199 -6.89 -7.58 23.73
N ASP A 200 -6.30 -7.73 22.54
CA ASP A 200 -6.86 -8.55 21.46
C ASP A 200 -6.65 -10.08 21.69
N ASP A 201 -5.90 -10.48 22.74
CA ASP A 201 -5.54 -11.87 23.08
C ASP A 201 -5.00 -12.68 21.88
N ASN A 202 -4.20 -12.02 21.03
CA ASN A 202 -3.69 -12.60 19.79
C ASN A 202 -2.16 -12.72 19.81
N LYS A 203 -1.68 -13.74 20.54
CA LYS A 203 -0.24 -14.02 20.69
C LYS A 203 0.45 -14.36 19.37
N GLU A 204 -0.23 -15.06 18.47
CA GLU A 204 0.34 -15.41 17.16
C GLU A 204 0.64 -14.17 16.32
N LEU A 205 -0.28 -13.18 16.32
CA LEU A 205 -0.06 -11.90 15.64
C LEU A 205 1.09 -11.11 16.28
N TYR A 206 1.20 -11.13 17.61
CA TYR A 206 2.30 -10.47 18.31
C TYR A 206 3.66 -11.06 17.93
N GLU A 207 3.80 -12.39 17.98
CA GLU A 207 5.02 -13.10 17.60
C GLU A 207 5.38 -12.85 16.13
N LEU A 208 4.38 -12.84 15.24
CA LEU A 208 4.55 -12.48 13.83
C LEU A 208 5.09 -11.05 13.68
N ALA A 209 4.46 -10.08 14.33
CA ALA A 209 4.86 -8.67 14.28
C ALA A 209 6.28 -8.46 14.81
N GLN A 210 6.64 -9.12 15.93
CA GLN A 210 8.00 -9.10 16.48
C GLN A 210 9.01 -9.70 15.51
N LYS A 211 8.73 -10.88 14.93
CA LYS A 211 9.65 -11.53 13.98
C LYS A 211 9.86 -10.68 12.73
N MET A 212 8.84 -9.98 12.26
CA MET A 212 8.91 -9.11 11.08
C MET A 212 9.64 -7.79 11.32
N MET A 213 9.92 -7.41 12.57
CA MET A 213 10.50 -6.10 12.91
C MET A 213 11.77 -5.75 12.13
N PRO A 214 12.78 -6.65 12.06
CA PRO A 214 14.02 -6.33 11.38
C PRO A 214 13.78 -6.10 9.88
N ALA A 215 12.83 -6.83 9.30
CA ALA A 215 12.45 -6.70 7.90
C ALA A 215 11.70 -5.40 7.61
N ILE A 216 10.76 -4.99 8.47
CA ILE A 216 10.07 -3.69 8.34
C ILE A 216 11.09 -2.55 8.36
N ARG A 217 12.02 -2.56 9.34
CA ARG A 217 13.08 -1.55 9.45
C ARG A 217 13.96 -1.50 8.20
N GLN A 218 14.47 -2.66 7.76
CA GLN A 218 15.34 -2.72 6.59
C GLN A 218 14.60 -2.30 5.31
N SER A 219 13.31 -2.64 5.17
CA SER A 219 12.47 -2.25 4.03
C SER A 219 12.36 -0.74 3.90
N TYR A 220 12.10 -0.06 5.01
CA TYR A 220 12.00 1.40 5.00
C TYR A 220 13.35 2.03 4.60
N SER A 221 14.45 1.61 5.24
CA SER A 221 15.80 2.15 4.97
C SER A 221 16.20 1.98 3.50
N ASP A 222 16.04 0.77 2.96
CA ASP A 222 16.41 0.46 1.59
C ASP A 222 15.46 1.10 0.57
N THR A 223 14.18 1.27 0.90
CA THR A 223 13.23 2.02 0.08
C THR A 223 13.67 3.47 -0.07
N LYS A 224 14.08 4.13 1.01
CA LYS A 224 14.59 5.51 0.95
C LYS A 224 15.82 5.61 0.07
N ALA A 225 16.80 4.72 0.27
CA ALA A 225 18.01 4.69 -0.55
C ALA A 225 17.68 4.52 -2.04
N LEU A 226 16.77 3.59 -2.37
CA LEU A 226 16.32 3.37 -3.73
C LEU A 226 15.61 4.58 -4.33
N GLN A 227 14.77 5.28 -3.56
CA GLN A 227 14.07 6.48 -4.01
C GLN A 227 15.04 7.64 -4.31
N LEU A 228 16.12 7.78 -3.53
CA LEU A 228 17.16 8.79 -3.77
C LEU A 228 17.92 8.52 -5.08
N GLU A 229 18.23 7.25 -5.37
CA GLU A 229 18.85 6.83 -6.63
C GLU A 229 17.93 7.01 -7.84
N ASN A 230 16.61 7.01 -7.61
CA ASN A 230 15.58 7.01 -8.65
C ASN A 230 14.68 8.25 -8.56
N SER A 231 15.29 9.44 -8.48
CA SER A 231 14.52 10.69 -8.44
C SER A 231 13.61 10.85 -9.68
N GLY A 232 12.31 11.07 -9.47
CA GLY A 232 11.33 11.26 -10.56
C GLY A 232 10.60 10.00 -11.05
N VAL A 233 10.78 8.84 -10.40
CA VAL A 233 9.97 7.65 -10.69
C VAL A 233 8.58 7.71 -10.04
N HIS A 234 7.63 6.92 -10.55
CA HIS A 234 6.26 6.89 -10.03
C HIS A 234 6.18 6.11 -8.71
N GLN A 235 6.88 4.98 -8.63
CA GLN A 235 7.03 4.17 -7.42
C GLN A 235 8.43 3.54 -7.39
N ALA A 236 9.06 3.54 -6.22
CA ALA A 236 10.28 2.79 -5.98
C ALA A 236 10.30 2.34 -4.51
N TYR A 237 10.41 1.03 -4.28
CA TYR A 237 10.46 0.48 -2.94
C TYR A 237 11.21 -0.86 -2.90
N ILE A 238 11.69 -1.17 -1.70
CA ILE A 238 12.22 -2.47 -1.31
C ILE A 238 11.44 -2.95 -0.09
N ASP A 239 10.91 -4.16 -0.16
CA ASP A 239 10.27 -4.82 0.98
C ASP A 239 11.01 -6.13 1.29
N TYR A 240 11.25 -6.36 2.57
CA TYR A 240 11.65 -7.63 3.12
C TYR A 240 10.46 -8.28 3.78
N TYR A 241 10.27 -9.57 3.53
CA TYR A 241 9.16 -10.30 4.12
C TYR A 241 9.53 -11.72 4.49
N TRP A 242 8.86 -12.21 5.52
CA TRP A 242 8.97 -13.57 5.99
C TRP A 242 7.81 -14.39 5.41
N LYS A 243 8.13 -15.41 4.63
CA LYS A 243 7.15 -16.40 4.21
C LYS A 243 7.16 -17.51 5.25
N TYR A 244 6.05 -17.63 5.99
CA TYR A 244 5.84 -18.67 7.00
C TYR A 244 4.92 -19.81 6.51
N TRP A 245 4.21 -19.56 5.42
CA TRP A 245 3.25 -20.49 4.82
C TRP A 245 3.34 -20.43 3.30
N ASP A 246 3.30 -21.60 2.67
CA ASP A 246 3.28 -21.76 1.23
C ASP A 246 1.88 -22.21 0.79
N GLU A 247 1.19 -21.35 0.06
CA GLU A 247 -0.19 -21.59 -0.37
C GLU A 247 -0.32 -22.65 -1.46
N ASP A 248 0.74 -22.93 -2.21
CA ASP A 248 0.69 -23.91 -3.31
C ASP A 248 0.86 -25.33 -2.76
N THR A 249 1.85 -25.51 -1.88
CA THR A 249 2.16 -26.80 -1.25
C THR A 249 1.36 -27.05 0.04
N LYS A 250 0.70 -26.02 0.59
CA LYS A 250 0.00 -26.05 1.89
C LYS A 250 0.92 -26.48 3.05
N GLN A 251 2.15 -25.99 3.06
CA GLN A 251 3.15 -26.32 4.06
C GLN A 251 3.70 -25.07 4.77
N LYS A 252 4.13 -25.26 6.03
CA LYS A 252 4.92 -24.26 6.73
C LYS A 252 6.29 -24.15 6.08
N VAL A 253 6.75 -22.93 5.90
CA VAL A 253 8.08 -22.61 5.40
C VAL A 253 8.72 -21.59 6.35
N ASP A 254 10.03 -21.43 6.28
CA ASP A 254 10.74 -20.42 7.07
C ASP A 254 11.78 -19.77 6.18
N LYS A 255 11.32 -18.85 5.32
CA LYS A 255 12.13 -18.23 4.28
C LYS A 255 11.96 -16.72 4.29
N TRP A 256 13.05 -16.01 4.05
CA TRP A 256 13.07 -14.57 3.91
C TRP A 256 13.20 -14.19 2.44
N TYR A 257 12.52 -13.12 2.08
CA TYR A 257 12.50 -12.63 0.72
C TYR A 257 12.73 -11.13 0.67
N LYS A 258 13.45 -10.69 -0.36
CA LYS A 258 13.64 -9.29 -0.72
C LYS A 258 12.94 -9.02 -2.04
N VAL A 259 12.00 -8.09 -2.02
CA VAL A 259 11.28 -7.60 -3.18
C VAL A 259 11.75 -6.20 -3.50
N LYS A 260 12.15 -5.95 -4.73
CA LYS A 260 12.46 -4.61 -5.24
C LYS A 260 11.52 -4.29 -6.40
N THR A 261 10.88 -3.13 -6.34
CA THR A 261 10.03 -2.64 -7.42
C THR A 261 10.44 -1.21 -7.79
N VAL A 262 10.64 -0.97 -9.08
CA VAL A 262 10.84 0.37 -9.66
C VAL A 262 9.88 0.53 -10.83
N LEU A 263 8.99 1.51 -10.73
CA LEU A 263 8.01 1.85 -11.75
C LEU A 263 8.20 3.30 -12.21
N THR A 264 8.44 3.45 -13.51
CA THR A 264 8.43 4.72 -14.22
C THR A 264 7.20 4.79 -15.13
N GLU A 265 7.07 5.88 -15.88
CA GLU A 265 6.02 6.04 -16.88
C GLU A 265 6.04 4.94 -17.96
N THR A 266 7.22 4.42 -18.29
CA THR A 266 7.44 3.52 -19.42
C THR A 266 8.13 2.22 -19.06
N LYS A 267 8.57 2.05 -17.80
CA LYS A 267 9.25 0.84 -17.36
C LYS A 267 8.78 0.37 -15.99
N LEU A 268 8.53 -0.92 -15.84
CA LEU A 268 8.45 -1.61 -14.54
C LEU A 268 9.62 -2.59 -14.46
N VAL A 269 10.29 -2.60 -13.32
CA VAL A 269 11.20 -3.66 -12.92
C VAL A 269 10.74 -4.15 -11.55
N HIS A 270 10.50 -5.45 -11.44
CA HIS A 270 10.16 -6.10 -10.19
C HIS A 270 11.01 -7.36 -10.03
N THR A 271 11.76 -7.45 -8.94
CA THR A 271 12.59 -8.61 -8.63
C THR A 271 12.29 -9.11 -7.24
N GLU A 272 12.29 -10.42 -7.07
CA GLU A 272 12.19 -11.10 -5.79
C GLU A 272 13.34 -12.09 -5.66
N TYR A 273 14.03 -12.00 -4.54
CA TYR A 273 15.08 -12.95 -4.16
C TYR A 273 14.71 -13.59 -2.84
N GLU A 274 14.93 -14.90 -2.70
CA GLU A 274 15.15 -15.50 -1.39
C GLU A 274 16.46 -14.94 -0.83
N VAL A 275 16.45 -14.57 0.44
CA VAL A 275 17.60 -14.02 1.18
C VAL A 275 17.83 -14.80 2.48
N LEU A 276 19.04 -14.73 3.02
CA LEU A 276 19.31 -15.22 4.37
C LEU A 276 18.62 -14.35 5.43
N GLU A 277 18.60 -14.83 6.68
CA GLU A 277 18.02 -14.11 7.83
C GLU A 277 18.70 -12.77 8.12
N ASP A 278 19.90 -12.54 7.59
CA ASP A 278 20.57 -11.24 7.62
C ASP A 278 19.90 -10.16 6.74
N LEU A 279 18.91 -10.57 5.93
CA LEU A 279 18.16 -9.76 4.96
C LEU A 279 19.03 -9.09 3.88
N LYS A 280 20.28 -9.51 3.71
CA LYS A 280 21.24 -8.87 2.80
C LYS A 280 21.77 -9.84 1.77
N THR A 281 22.00 -11.09 2.18
CA THR A 281 22.60 -12.09 1.32
C THR A 281 21.54 -12.73 0.43
N GLU A 282 21.50 -12.32 -0.84
CA GLU A 282 20.65 -12.90 -1.88
C GLU A 282 21.14 -14.31 -2.25
N VAL A 283 20.25 -15.30 -2.18
CA VAL A 283 20.60 -16.71 -2.42
C VAL A 283 19.96 -17.29 -3.67
N LEU A 284 18.75 -16.87 -4.02
CA LEU A 284 18.01 -17.40 -5.17
C LEU A 284 17.09 -16.34 -5.74
N LEU A 285 17.21 -16.06 -7.04
CA LEU A 285 16.20 -15.28 -7.76
C LEU A 285 14.95 -16.14 -7.89
N THR A 286 13.84 -15.73 -7.28
CA THR A 286 12.57 -16.46 -7.36
C THR A 286 11.64 -15.88 -8.40
N ARG A 287 11.73 -14.57 -8.64
CA ARG A 287 10.90 -13.88 -9.62
C ARG A 287 11.60 -12.65 -10.19
N HIS A 288 11.49 -12.47 -11.51
CA HIS A 288 11.89 -11.24 -12.19
C HIS A 288 10.81 -10.86 -13.21
N THR A 289 10.34 -9.62 -13.18
CA THR A 289 9.42 -9.07 -14.17
C THR A 289 9.95 -7.74 -14.69
N GLU A 290 10.07 -7.61 -16.01
CA GLU A 290 10.33 -6.34 -16.68
C GLU A 290 9.23 -6.05 -17.70
N ARG A 291 8.60 -4.87 -17.55
CA ARG A 291 7.63 -4.34 -18.50
C ARG A 291 8.18 -3.08 -19.14
N ASN A 292 8.21 -3.03 -20.46
CA ASN A 292 8.58 -1.85 -21.23
C ASN A 292 7.36 -1.38 -22.03
N THR A 293 7.05 -0.09 -21.95
CA THR A 293 5.91 0.54 -22.60
C THR A 293 6.38 1.60 -23.59
N LYS A 294 5.90 1.51 -24.84
CA LYS A 294 6.03 2.56 -25.85
C LYS A 294 4.71 3.28 -25.99
N LYS A 295 4.69 4.56 -25.65
CA LYS A 295 3.50 5.40 -25.77
C LYS A 295 3.33 5.89 -27.20
N LYS A 296 2.11 5.83 -27.72
CA LYS A 296 1.71 6.37 -29.03
C LYS A 296 0.44 7.20 -28.88
N ALA A 297 0.08 7.95 -29.92
CA ALA A 297 -1.08 8.83 -29.89
C ALA A 297 -2.38 8.04 -29.64
N GLY A 298 -2.84 8.04 -28.39
CA GLY A 298 -4.10 7.43 -27.95
C GLY A 298 -4.05 5.92 -27.67
N PHE A 299 -2.89 5.27 -27.69
CA PHE A 299 -2.74 3.87 -27.31
C PHE A 299 -1.32 3.58 -26.80
N ASP A 300 -1.19 2.55 -25.97
CA ASP A 300 0.08 2.08 -25.45
C ASP A 300 0.41 0.70 -26.02
N TYR A 301 1.69 0.52 -26.37
CA TYR A 301 2.29 -0.78 -26.63
C TYR A 301 3.10 -1.21 -25.43
N THR A 302 2.97 -2.47 -25.01
CA THR A 302 3.70 -3.01 -23.87
C THR A 302 4.29 -4.38 -24.19
N LYS A 303 5.55 -4.58 -23.83
CA LYS A 303 6.20 -5.89 -23.77
C LYS A 303 6.59 -6.19 -22.33
N ASN A 304 6.10 -7.30 -21.81
CA ASN A 304 6.37 -7.78 -20.46
C ASN A 304 7.07 -9.14 -20.55
N ALA A 305 8.22 -9.27 -19.91
CA ALA A 305 8.88 -10.54 -19.65
C ALA A 305 8.77 -10.85 -18.17
N SER A 306 8.39 -12.07 -17.82
CA SER A 306 8.27 -12.51 -16.44
C SER A 306 8.90 -13.88 -16.27
N LEU A 307 9.71 -14.04 -15.25
CA LEU A 307 10.49 -15.23 -14.95
C LEU A 307 10.16 -15.65 -13.52
N TRP A 308 9.88 -16.92 -13.29
CA TRP A 308 9.65 -17.52 -11.97
C TRP A 308 10.43 -18.81 -11.84
N ILE A 309 11.04 -19.06 -10.68
CA ILE A 309 11.77 -20.30 -10.42
C ILE A 309 10.80 -21.49 -10.38
N ASN A 310 11.18 -22.61 -11.00
CA ASN A 310 10.42 -23.86 -10.94
C ASN A 310 10.76 -24.64 -9.66
N GLU A 311 9.94 -25.63 -9.31
CA GLU A 311 10.14 -26.47 -8.11
C GLU A 311 11.49 -27.21 -8.07
N ASP A 312 12.12 -27.42 -9.23
CA ASP A 312 13.43 -28.05 -9.35
C ASP A 312 14.60 -27.15 -8.87
N ASN A 313 14.32 -25.86 -8.61
CA ASN A 313 15.31 -24.82 -8.31
C ASN A 313 16.47 -24.75 -9.31
N ALA A 314 16.30 -25.30 -10.51
CA ALA A 314 17.34 -25.43 -11.53
C ALA A 314 16.94 -24.78 -12.85
N SER A 315 15.64 -24.56 -13.05
CA SER A 315 15.10 -23.93 -14.24
C SER A 315 14.02 -22.91 -13.89
N TYR A 316 13.72 -22.06 -14.86
CA TYR A 316 12.71 -21.02 -14.71
C TYR A 316 11.61 -21.16 -15.75
N SER A 317 10.38 -20.90 -15.33
CA SER A 317 9.29 -20.62 -16.24
C SER A 317 9.39 -19.17 -16.69
N CYS A 318 9.56 -18.96 -18.00
CA CYS A 318 9.53 -17.65 -18.63
C CYS A 318 8.18 -17.43 -19.31
N TYR A 319 7.58 -16.27 -19.08
CA TYR A 319 6.31 -15.85 -19.65
C TYR A 319 6.48 -14.50 -20.34
N ILE A 320 6.29 -14.49 -21.66
CA ILE A 320 6.32 -13.28 -22.46
C ILE A 320 4.90 -12.86 -22.76
N THR A 321 4.56 -11.61 -22.49
CA THR A 321 3.30 -10.99 -22.87
C THR A 321 3.58 -9.72 -23.66
N GLU A 322 2.98 -9.62 -24.84
CA GLU A 322 2.94 -8.40 -25.63
C GLU A 322 1.49 -7.90 -25.66
N SER A 323 1.27 -6.59 -25.56
CA SER A 323 -0.07 -6.02 -25.72
C SER A 323 -0.10 -4.65 -26.38
N ILE A 324 -1.21 -4.38 -27.06
CA ILE A 324 -1.62 -3.03 -27.48
C ILE A 324 -2.95 -2.68 -26.84
N GLU A 325 -3.03 -1.50 -26.23
CA GLU A 325 -4.18 -1.07 -25.44
C GLU A 325 -4.59 0.36 -25.81
N GLN A 326 -5.88 0.57 -26.09
CA GLN A 326 -6.39 1.93 -26.27
C GLN A 326 -6.36 2.70 -24.96
N LEU A 327 -5.92 3.96 -25.02
CA LEU A 327 -6.06 4.89 -23.90
C LEU A 327 -7.50 5.40 -23.84
N VAL A 328 -7.99 5.55 -22.61
CA VAL A 328 -9.27 6.21 -22.31
C VAL A 328 -9.24 7.62 -22.87
N GLN A 329 -10.36 8.11 -23.39
CA GLN A 329 -10.53 9.49 -23.84
C GLN A 329 -11.79 10.12 -23.23
N PRO A 330 -11.90 11.45 -23.13
CA PRO A 330 -13.08 12.11 -22.54
C PRO A 330 -14.42 11.70 -23.17
N ASN A 331 -14.41 11.35 -24.46
CA ASN A 331 -15.56 10.91 -25.25
C ASN A 331 -15.63 9.39 -25.46
N SER A 332 -14.68 8.62 -24.91
CA SER A 332 -14.57 7.16 -25.10
C SER A 332 -14.03 6.53 -23.82
N LEU A 333 -14.96 6.16 -22.94
CA LEU A 333 -14.67 5.46 -21.67
C LEU A 333 -14.58 3.94 -21.82
N LYS A 334 -14.94 3.42 -23.00
CA LYS A 334 -14.79 2.02 -23.39
C LYS A 334 -13.53 1.89 -24.25
N THR A 335 -12.62 1.05 -23.84
CA THR A 335 -11.34 0.76 -24.51
C THR A 335 -11.23 -0.71 -24.82
N TYR A 336 -10.37 -1.03 -25.80
CA TYR A 336 -10.04 -2.40 -26.13
C TYR A 336 -8.54 -2.64 -26.02
N ARG A 337 -8.19 -3.89 -25.77
CA ARG A 337 -6.81 -4.37 -25.70
C ARG A 337 -6.68 -5.72 -26.37
N VAL A 338 -5.55 -5.91 -27.05
CA VAL A 338 -5.12 -7.22 -27.56
C VAL A 338 -3.85 -7.56 -26.82
N SER A 339 -3.81 -8.74 -26.22
CA SER A 339 -2.61 -9.27 -25.56
C SER A 339 -2.28 -10.64 -26.11
N ASN A 340 -1.01 -10.91 -26.36
CA ASN A 340 -0.53 -12.21 -26.81
C ASN A 340 0.49 -12.71 -25.80
N SER A 341 0.37 -13.97 -25.41
CA SER A 341 1.27 -14.53 -24.42
C SER A 341 1.71 -15.96 -24.74
N SER A 342 2.93 -16.28 -24.33
CA SER A 342 3.51 -17.61 -24.45
C SER A 342 4.46 -17.88 -23.30
N SER A 343 4.57 -19.15 -22.93
CA SER A 343 5.53 -19.62 -21.91
C SER A 343 6.64 -20.48 -22.53
N THR A 344 7.85 -20.35 -22.00
CA THR A 344 9.00 -21.22 -22.27
C THR A 344 9.70 -21.58 -20.97
N GLN A 345 10.61 -22.56 -21.01
CA GLN A 345 11.49 -22.89 -19.90
C GLN A 345 12.89 -22.36 -20.22
N GLU A 346 13.47 -21.61 -19.29
CA GLU A 346 14.74 -20.91 -19.45
C GLU A 346 15.68 -21.19 -18.28
N LEU A 347 16.97 -20.93 -18.47
CA LEU A 347 17.99 -21.12 -17.43
C LEU A 347 18.26 -19.84 -16.61
N ASP A 348 17.94 -18.68 -17.17
CA ASP A 348 18.27 -17.39 -16.57
C ASP A 348 17.39 -16.25 -17.13
N TRP A 349 17.54 -15.07 -16.52
CA TRP A 349 16.80 -13.88 -16.89
C TRP A 349 17.13 -13.35 -18.29
N ASP A 350 18.39 -13.44 -18.73
CA ASP A 350 18.82 -12.90 -20.01
C ASP A 350 18.24 -13.72 -21.17
N SER A 351 18.19 -15.04 -21.02
CA SER A 351 17.49 -15.95 -21.93
C SER A 351 16.00 -15.59 -22.01
N CYS A 352 15.34 -15.35 -20.87
CA CYS A 352 13.93 -15.00 -20.85
C CYS A 352 13.61 -13.62 -21.45
N LYS A 353 14.26 -12.55 -20.99
CA LYS A 353 13.89 -11.17 -21.37
C LYS A 353 14.07 -10.90 -22.87
N ASN A 354 14.97 -11.64 -23.52
CA ASN A 354 15.25 -11.53 -24.94
C ASN A 354 14.27 -12.32 -25.82
N ASN A 355 13.40 -13.13 -25.24
CA ASN A 355 12.38 -13.85 -25.98
C ASN A 355 11.31 -12.94 -26.56
N ASN A 356 10.64 -13.46 -27.58
CA ASN A 356 9.43 -12.91 -28.18
C ASN A 356 8.26 -13.85 -27.87
N VAL A 357 7.04 -13.41 -28.20
CA VAL A 357 5.88 -14.29 -28.10
C VAL A 357 6.06 -15.46 -29.08
N GLY A 358 6.01 -16.69 -28.57
CA GLY A 358 6.22 -17.92 -29.32
C GLY A 358 5.09 -18.22 -30.32
N SER A 359 5.31 -19.20 -31.20
CA SER A 359 4.36 -19.53 -32.29
C SER A 359 3.02 -20.10 -31.80
N ASN A 360 2.99 -20.80 -30.66
CA ASN A 360 1.79 -21.38 -30.06
C ASN A 360 1.23 -20.50 -28.93
N PHE A 361 1.04 -19.22 -29.21
CA PHE A 361 0.61 -18.24 -28.20
C PHE A 361 -0.89 -18.32 -27.91
N THR A 362 -1.27 -17.76 -26.77
CA THR A 362 -2.67 -17.42 -26.44
C THR A 362 -2.90 -15.97 -26.79
N GLN A 363 -3.93 -15.68 -27.58
CA GLN A 363 -4.39 -14.31 -27.79
C GLN A 363 -5.56 -14.02 -26.86
N SER A 364 -5.51 -12.91 -26.15
CA SER A 364 -6.61 -12.40 -25.35
C SER A 364 -7.11 -11.08 -25.92
N LEU A 365 -8.41 -11.01 -26.18
CA LEU A 365 -9.12 -9.78 -26.54
C LEU A 365 -9.83 -9.27 -25.30
N GLU A 366 -9.65 -8.01 -24.98
CA GLU A 366 -10.17 -7.40 -23.78
C GLU A 366 -10.99 -6.16 -24.13
N VAL A 367 -12.13 -6.02 -23.46
CA VAL A 367 -12.93 -4.79 -23.42
C VAL A 367 -12.97 -4.28 -21.98
N THR A 368 -12.67 -3.00 -21.81
CA THR A 368 -12.62 -2.34 -20.52
C THR A 368 -13.51 -1.10 -20.54
N VAL A 369 -14.27 -0.89 -19.47
CA VAL A 369 -15.10 0.30 -19.26
C VAL A 369 -14.72 0.92 -17.93
N VAL A 370 -14.45 2.22 -17.95
CA VAL A 370 -14.18 3.02 -16.74
C VAL A 370 -15.33 3.98 -16.43
N ASN A 371 -15.44 4.43 -15.19
CA ASN A 371 -16.50 5.34 -14.74
C ASN A 371 -16.38 6.75 -15.35
N ASN A 372 -15.17 7.27 -15.49
CA ASN A 372 -14.86 8.59 -16.02
C ASN A 372 -13.38 8.65 -16.48
N TYR A 373 -13.04 9.70 -17.22
CA TYR A 373 -11.70 9.90 -17.79
C TYR A 373 -10.62 10.30 -16.76
N ARG A 374 -11.00 10.94 -15.63
CA ARG A 374 -10.04 11.48 -14.65
C ARG A 374 -9.59 10.44 -13.65
N ASP A 375 -10.54 9.73 -13.05
CA ASP A 375 -10.29 8.75 -11.99
C ASP A 375 -10.06 7.35 -12.57
N GLY A 376 -10.53 7.11 -13.80
CA GLY A 376 -10.27 5.87 -14.55
C GLY A 376 -10.74 4.60 -13.81
N MET A 377 -11.68 4.73 -12.87
CA MET A 377 -12.06 3.62 -12.01
C MET A 377 -12.78 2.56 -12.82
N LEU A 378 -12.27 1.33 -12.74
CA LEU A 378 -12.81 0.19 -13.48
C LEU A 378 -14.29 -0.03 -13.13
N ARG A 379 -15.12 -0.20 -14.17
CA ARG A 379 -16.54 -0.57 -14.06
C ARG A 379 -16.79 -1.96 -14.58
N ALA A 380 -16.18 -2.31 -15.71
CA ALA A 380 -16.26 -3.63 -16.30
C ALA A 380 -14.96 -3.96 -17.04
N GLN A 381 -14.55 -5.21 -16.98
CA GLN A 381 -13.44 -5.77 -17.75
C GLN A 381 -13.83 -7.16 -18.20
N HIS A 382 -13.78 -7.43 -19.49
CA HIS A 382 -14.10 -8.74 -20.04
C HIS A 382 -12.94 -9.20 -20.91
N ILE A 383 -12.45 -10.41 -20.66
CA ILE A 383 -11.28 -11.00 -21.31
C ILE A 383 -11.73 -12.28 -22.02
N PHE A 384 -11.38 -12.40 -23.29
CA PHE A 384 -11.72 -13.51 -24.16
C PHE A 384 -10.44 -14.14 -24.69
N SER A 385 -10.18 -15.40 -24.34
CA SER A 385 -8.92 -16.09 -24.67
C SER A 385 -9.08 -17.11 -25.79
N TYR A 386 -8.14 -17.07 -26.73
CA TYR A 386 -8.13 -17.86 -27.96
C TYR A 386 -6.84 -18.70 -27.98
N HIS A 387 -6.98 -20.01 -27.76
CA HIS A 387 -5.89 -20.97 -27.87
C HIS A 387 -6.41 -22.41 -28.02
N PRO A 388 -5.95 -23.19 -29.01
CA PRO A 388 -5.16 -22.75 -30.18
C PRO A 388 -6.01 -21.88 -31.14
N GLY A 389 -5.38 -21.20 -32.09
CA GLY A 389 -6.10 -20.41 -33.10
C GLY A 389 -6.45 -18.99 -32.65
N PRO A 390 -5.47 -18.07 -32.63
CA PRO A 390 -5.72 -16.67 -32.31
C PRO A 390 -6.68 -16.03 -33.34
N LYS A 391 -7.49 -15.09 -32.89
CA LYS A 391 -8.48 -14.40 -33.74
C LYS A 391 -7.82 -13.49 -34.79
N TYR A 392 -6.74 -12.83 -34.41
CA TYR A 392 -5.92 -11.92 -35.21
C TYR A 392 -4.47 -12.43 -35.20
N PRO A 393 -4.14 -13.48 -35.96
CA PRO A 393 -2.81 -14.12 -35.95
C PRO A 393 -1.67 -13.17 -36.37
N GLU A 394 -1.97 -12.07 -37.06
CA GLU A 394 -1.01 -11.07 -37.51
C GLU A 394 -0.71 -9.98 -36.47
N TRP A 395 -1.50 -9.90 -35.38
CA TRP A 395 -1.31 -8.93 -34.30
C TRP A 395 -0.46 -9.53 -33.17
N VAL A 396 0.75 -9.98 -33.49
CA VAL A 396 1.73 -10.52 -32.54
C VAL A 396 3.16 -10.15 -32.95
N ASN A 397 4.04 -9.93 -31.96
CA ASN A 397 5.41 -9.47 -32.14
C ASN A 397 5.49 -8.23 -33.05
N ILE A 398 4.63 -7.25 -32.77
CA ILE A 398 4.41 -6.04 -33.57
C ILE A 398 5.29 -4.87 -33.14
N GLU A 399 6.23 -5.05 -32.22
CA GLU A 399 7.09 -3.98 -31.72
C GLU A 399 7.72 -3.11 -32.84
N GLN A 400 8.24 -3.76 -33.89
CA GLN A 400 8.87 -3.10 -35.04
C GLN A 400 7.85 -2.60 -36.08
N LYS A 401 6.60 -3.04 -35.98
CA LYS A 401 5.48 -2.66 -36.85
C LYS A 401 4.56 -1.65 -36.18
N ILE A 402 4.87 -1.20 -34.97
CA ILE A 402 3.92 -0.44 -34.15
C ILE A 402 3.51 0.90 -34.78
N ASP A 403 4.32 1.44 -35.68
CA ASP A 403 4.01 2.67 -36.43
C ASP A 403 2.87 2.48 -37.45
N SER A 404 2.57 1.23 -37.84
CA SER A 404 1.39 0.92 -38.67
C SER A 404 0.10 0.78 -37.86
N PHE A 405 0.17 0.89 -36.54
CA PHE A 405 -0.98 0.80 -35.65
C PHE A 405 -1.42 2.19 -35.21
N SER A 406 -2.72 2.35 -35.03
CA SER A 406 -3.31 3.53 -34.43
C SER A 406 -4.28 3.11 -33.34
N ARG A 407 -4.72 4.05 -32.50
CA ARG A 407 -5.79 3.78 -31.55
C ARG A 407 -7.01 3.13 -32.23
N SER A 408 -7.39 3.61 -33.42
CA SER A 408 -8.55 3.12 -34.16
C SER A 408 -8.41 1.70 -34.70
N THR A 409 -7.20 1.14 -34.77
CA THR A 409 -6.99 -0.26 -35.17
C THR A 409 -7.79 -1.21 -34.28
N LEU A 410 -7.90 -0.90 -32.98
CA LEU A 410 -8.62 -1.70 -32.01
C LEU A 410 -10.14 -1.49 -32.03
N ASP A 411 -10.67 -0.53 -32.79
CA ASP A 411 -12.13 -0.33 -32.93
C ASP A 411 -12.81 -1.50 -33.65
N GLN A 412 -12.03 -2.34 -34.32
CA GLN A 412 -12.49 -3.62 -34.87
C GLN A 412 -13.05 -4.57 -33.80
N LEU A 413 -12.72 -4.35 -32.52
CA LEU A 413 -13.23 -5.12 -31.37
C LEU A 413 -14.57 -4.61 -30.84
N SER A 414 -15.17 -3.60 -31.48
CA SER A 414 -16.41 -2.97 -31.02
C SER A 414 -17.65 -3.86 -30.98
N TYR A 415 -17.59 -5.03 -31.62
CA TYR A 415 -18.62 -6.06 -31.54
C TYR A 415 -18.67 -6.78 -30.18
N ILE A 416 -17.60 -6.69 -29.38
CA ILE A 416 -17.54 -7.30 -28.05
C ILE A 416 -18.37 -6.44 -27.08
N SER A 417 -19.38 -7.06 -26.48
CA SER A 417 -20.22 -6.42 -25.46
C SER A 417 -19.42 -6.17 -24.19
N SER A 418 -19.69 -5.02 -23.55
CA SER A 418 -19.21 -4.70 -22.21
C SER A 418 -20.28 -4.95 -21.13
N ASP A 419 -21.40 -5.59 -21.48
CA ASP A 419 -22.42 -5.99 -20.52
C ASP A 419 -21.94 -7.23 -19.76
N PHE A 420 -21.86 -7.10 -18.43
CA PHE A 420 -21.50 -8.18 -17.54
C PHE A 420 -22.42 -9.40 -17.69
N ASN A 421 -23.69 -9.21 -18.05
CA ASN A 421 -24.68 -10.28 -18.19
C ASN A 421 -24.74 -10.90 -19.60
N ASP A 422 -23.96 -10.40 -20.56
CA ASP A 422 -23.87 -11.02 -21.89
C ASP A 422 -23.18 -12.39 -21.80
N ASP A 423 -23.72 -13.40 -22.49
CA ASP A 423 -23.22 -14.78 -22.46
C ASP A 423 -22.49 -15.19 -23.75
N SER A 424 -22.29 -14.26 -24.70
CA SER A 424 -21.64 -14.53 -25.98
C SER A 424 -20.15 -14.89 -25.78
N ASP A 425 -19.64 -15.94 -26.43
CA ASP A 425 -18.21 -16.29 -26.33
C ASP A 425 -17.33 -15.56 -27.37
N TYR A 426 -17.94 -15.00 -28.42
CA TYR A 426 -17.26 -14.37 -29.56
C TYR A 426 -16.26 -15.28 -30.29
N GLY A 427 -16.42 -16.60 -30.18
CA GLY A 427 -15.52 -17.62 -30.70
C GLY A 427 -14.28 -17.86 -29.83
N ALA A 428 -14.24 -17.35 -28.60
CA ALA A 428 -13.19 -17.62 -27.64
C ALA A 428 -13.32 -19.03 -27.05
N HIS A 429 -12.21 -19.61 -26.62
CA HIS A 429 -12.18 -20.92 -25.96
C HIS A 429 -12.60 -20.81 -24.50
N THR A 430 -12.24 -19.69 -23.86
CA THR A 430 -12.67 -19.35 -22.51
C THR A 430 -12.78 -17.84 -22.40
N TRP A 431 -13.54 -17.38 -21.41
CA TRP A 431 -13.72 -15.97 -21.12
C TRP A 431 -13.94 -15.74 -19.64
N VAL A 432 -13.59 -14.53 -19.19
CA VAL A 432 -13.90 -14.01 -17.86
C VAL A 432 -14.55 -12.65 -18.02
N ARG A 433 -15.66 -12.45 -17.33
CA ARG A 433 -16.34 -11.16 -17.23
C ARG A 433 -16.28 -10.68 -15.80
N SER A 434 -15.84 -9.44 -15.61
CA SER A 434 -15.73 -8.79 -14.31
C SER A 434 -16.49 -7.47 -14.32
N LYS A 435 -17.13 -7.14 -13.20
CA LYS A 435 -17.66 -5.81 -12.91
C LYS A 435 -17.11 -5.32 -11.58
N SER A 436 -16.82 -4.03 -11.51
CA SER A 436 -16.20 -3.41 -10.35
C SER A 436 -17.03 -2.25 -9.82
N SER A 437 -17.00 -2.08 -8.50
CA SER A 437 -17.71 -1.03 -7.77
C SER A 437 -16.91 -0.60 -6.55
N GLN A 438 -17.25 0.57 -6.01
CA GLN A 438 -16.73 1.05 -4.74
C GLN A 438 -17.88 1.22 -3.76
N VAL A 439 -17.63 0.87 -2.51
CA VAL A 439 -18.55 1.07 -1.39
C VAL A 439 -17.91 2.06 -0.44
N ALA A 440 -18.58 3.19 -0.20
CA ALA A 440 -18.11 4.19 0.75
C ALA A 440 -18.18 3.64 2.17
N VAL A 441 -17.05 3.63 2.86
CA VAL A 441 -16.97 3.36 4.31
C VAL A 441 -17.10 4.68 5.07
N THR A 442 -16.44 5.72 4.57
CA THR A 442 -16.59 7.11 5.00
C THR A 442 -16.63 8.01 3.74
N PRO A 443 -16.87 9.32 3.85
CA PRO A 443 -16.83 10.22 2.68
C PRO A 443 -15.49 10.23 1.92
N TYR A 444 -14.42 9.71 2.53
CA TYR A 444 -13.06 9.73 1.97
C TYR A 444 -12.41 8.34 1.88
N LYS A 445 -13.11 7.28 2.31
CA LYS A 445 -12.60 5.90 2.32
C LYS A 445 -13.57 4.97 1.61
N PHE A 446 -13.03 4.11 0.75
CA PHE A 446 -13.82 3.24 -0.10
C PHE A 446 -13.22 1.85 -0.14
N ASP A 447 -14.08 0.84 -0.01
CA ASP A 447 -13.73 -0.53 -0.31
C ASP A 447 -14.03 -0.82 -1.79
N GLY A 448 -13.13 -1.52 -2.47
CA GLY A 448 -13.31 -1.97 -3.84
C GLY A 448 -13.94 -3.35 -3.88
N ILE A 449 -14.96 -3.54 -4.73
CA ILE A 449 -15.56 -4.85 -4.97
C ILE A 449 -15.45 -5.18 -6.45
N SER A 450 -14.87 -6.34 -6.76
CA SER A 450 -14.84 -6.92 -8.10
C SER A 450 -15.60 -8.25 -8.09
N ILE A 451 -16.64 -8.36 -8.93
CA ILE A 451 -17.40 -9.59 -9.13
C ILE A 451 -17.09 -10.12 -10.51
N SER A 452 -16.71 -11.38 -10.59
CA SER A 452 -16.30 -12.04 -11.81
C SER A 452 -17.04 -13.34 -12.04
N ARG A 453 -17.22 -13.70 -13.31
CA ARG A 453 -17.77 -14.98 -13.76
C ARG A 453 -17.05 -15.46 -15.01
N ASN A 454 -16.98 -16.78 -15.19
CA ASN A 454 -16.27 -17.38 -16.32
C ASN A 454 -17.16 -18.30 -17.19
N ALA A 455 -16.58 -18.80 -18.27
CA ALA A 455 -17.24 -19.66 -19.25
C ALA A 455 -17.74 -21.01 -18.69
N ILE A 456 -17.13 -21.52 -17.62
CA ILE A 456 -17.53 -22.80 -17.00
C ILE A 456 -18.57 -22.64 -15.89
N GLY A 457 -18.98 -21.41 -15.59
CA GLY A 457 -20.07 -21.09 -14.68
C GLY A 457 -19.65 -20.74 -13.26
N ASP A 458 -18.35 -20.56 -12.99
CA ASP A 458 -17.87 -20.12 -11.69
C ASP A 458 -18.14 -18.64 -11.48
N TRP A 459 -18.40 -18.27 -10.23
CA TRP A 459 -18.58 -16.90 -9.78
C TRP A 459 -17.73 -16.64 -8.55
N TRP A 460 -16.97 -15.55 -8.57
CA TRP A 460 -16.19 -15.11 -7.43
C TRP A 460 -16.27 -13.60 -7.23
N LYS A 461 -16.06 -13.17 -5.99
CA LYS A 461 -16.09 -11.78 -5.55
C LYS A 461 -14.82 -11.53 -4.75
N ASN A 462 -14.02 -10.58 -5.23
CA ASN A 462 -12.90 -10.02 -4.50
C ASN A 462 -13.37 -8.72 -3.84
N THR A 463 -13.17 -8.61 -2.53
CA THR A 463 -13.30 -7.36 -1.80
C THR A 463 -11.91 -6.89 -1.41
N TYR A 464 -11.55 -5.67 -1.81
CA TYR A 464 -10.31 -4.98 -1.46
C TYR A 464 -10.67 -3.91 -0.45
N TYR A 465 -10.30 -4.12 0.80
CA TYR A 465 -10.63 -3.20 1.88
C TYR A 465 -9.67 -2.01 1.87
N HIS A 466 -10.16 -0.83 2.24
CA HIS A 466 -9.34 0.39 2.31
C HIS A 466 -8.16 0.31 3.29
N ASN A 467 -8.14 -0.68 4.18
CA ASN A 467 -7.05 -0.96 5.12
C ASN A 467 -5.94 -1.84 4.51
N GLY A 468 -6.04 -2.18 3.22
CA GLY A 468 -5.05 -2.96 2.47
C GLY A 468 -5.26 -4.47 2.50
N THR A 469 -6.23 -4.98 3.28
CA THR A 469 -6.58 -6.41 3.28
C THR A 469 -7.53 -6.76 2.13
N SER A 470 -7.69 -8.05 1.86
CA SER A 470 -8.63 -8.55 0.87
C SER A 470 -9.35 -9.83 1.30
N SER A 471 -10.50 -10.08 0.67
CA SER A 471 -11.22 -11.35 0.83
C SER A 471 -11.72 -11.87 -0.51
N LEU A 472 -11.67 -13.19 -0.66
CA LEU A 472 -12.19 -13.92 -1.81
C LEU A 472 -13.39 -14.78 -1.39
N GLU A 473 -14.53 -14.54 -2.03
CA GLU A 473 -15.76 -15.30 -1.84
C GLU A 473 -16.22 -15.91 -3.17
N CYS A 474 -16.81 -17.09 -3.13
CA CYS A 474 -17.36 -17.80 -4.29
C CYS A 474 -18.89 -17.92 -4.15
N SER A 475 -19.55 -18.08 -5.29
CA SER A 475 -21.00 -18.25 -5.36
C SER A 475 -21.39 -19.47 -6.19
N LEU A 476 -22.31 -20.27 -5.65
CA LEU A 476 -22.89 -21.45 -6.32
C LEU A 476 -24.25 -21.17 -6.98
N ASP A 477 -24.81 -19.98 -6.76
CA ASP A 477 -26.15 -19.59 -7.23
C ASP A 477 -26.14 -18.37 -8.15
N LYS A 478 -25.03 -18.21 -8.89
CA LYS A 478 -24.79 -17.14 -9.87
C LYS A 478 -24.80 -15.74 -9.25
N GLY A 479 -24.12 -15.61 -8.11
CA GLY A 479 -23.86 -14.34 -7.44
C GLY A 479 -24.98 -13.84 -6.53
N LYS A 480 -25.96 -14.68 -6.16
CA LYS A 480 -27.02 -14.28 -5.22
C LYS A 480 -26.55 -14.41 -3.78
N THR A 481 -25.80 -15.46 -3.47
CA THR A 481 -25.15 -15.68 -2.18
C THR A 481 -23.65 -15.87 -2.35
N TRP A 482 -22.89 -15.43 -1.34
CA TRP A 482 -21.43 -15.44 -1.33
C TRP A 482 -20.94 -16.14 -0.06
N SER A 483 -19.94 -16.99 -0.20
CA SER A 483 -19.30 -17.71 0.90
C SER A 483 -17.82 -17.88 0.62
N LYS A 484 -17.01 -18.18 1.64
CA LYS A 484 -15.58 -18.48 1.44
C LYS A 484 -15.43 -19.57 0.37
N CYS A 485 -14.56 -19.33 -0.61
CA CYS A 485 -14.24 -20.33 -1.62
C CYS A 485 -13.71 -21.61 -0.96
N LYS A 486 -14.09 -22.76 -1.52
CA LYS A 486 -13.70 -24.07 -1.00
C LYS A 486 -12.39 -24.54 -1.60
#